data_AF-A0A7W8J6Y0-F1
#
_entry.id   AF-A0A7W8J6Y0-F1
#
_cell.length_a   1.000
_cell.length_b   1.000
_cell.length_c   1.000
_cell.angle_alpha   90.00
_cell.angle_beta   90.00
_cell.angle_gamma   90.00
#
_symmetry.space_group_name_H-M   'P 1'
#
loop_
_entity.id
_entity.type
_entity.pdbx_description
1 polymer ?
#
loop_
_entity_poly.entity_id
_entity_poly.type
_entity_poly.pdbx_seq_one_letter_code
_entity_poly.pdbx_strand_id
1 'polypeptide(L)'
;MKTATAAICAMTVSLFSLVPAFAQETREQAISAMRKVEAKEMDPTYTTPSPFAMKLTQEALAKHPEVILIAIHATPPGHKNVIVASNFGRIGKIGDEDDMRCINTGKSNLEVDKTGRHFEDELVLQDASGKTIGALGVVFNYKPGDDKLALGKIANEIRDEMKSQLTTKATLFGPIK
;
A
#
# COMPACT_ATOMS: atom_id res chain seq x y z
N MET A 1 3.71 -61.48 -44.26
CA MET A 1 4.23 -61.41 -42.87
C MET A 1 5.64 -60.82 -42.91
N LYS A 2 5.98 -59.97 -41.92
CA LYS A 2 7.22 -59.15 -41.75
C LYS A 2 7.13 -57.76 -42.38
N THR A 3 7.38 -56.63 -41.71
CA THR A 3 7.52 -56.22 -40.30
C THR A 3 7.56 -54.68 -40.38
N ALA A 4 6.76 -53.97 -39.59
CA ALA A 4 6.77 -52.50 -39.55
C ALA A 4 7.90 -52.03 -38.62
N THR A 5 8.74 -51.11 -39.09
CA THR A 5 9.76 -50.46 -38.26
C THR A 5 9.21 -49.13 -37.76
N ALA A 6 9.09 -49.01 -36.45
CA ALA A 6 8.58 -47.83 -35.74
C ALA A 6 9.59 -46.67 -35.78
N ALA A 7 9.10 -45.47 -36.03
CA ALA A 7 9.85 -44.23 -35.87
C ALA A 7 9.90 -43.84 -34.38
N ILE A 8 11.10 -43.73 -33.83
CA ILE A 8 11.33 -43.19 -32.48
C ILE A 8 11.40 -41.67 -32.61
N CYS A 9 10.36 -40.98 -32.13
CA CYS A 9 10.38 -39.53 -31.98
C CYS A 9 11.03 -39.20 -30.63
N ALA A 10 12.25 -38.66 -30.65
CA ALA A 10 12.94 -38.22 -29.45
C ALA A 10 12.30 -36.92 -28.94
N MET A 11 11.45 -37.02 -27.91
CA MET A 11 10.99 -35.87 -27.13
C MET A 11 12.14 -35.39 -26.24
N THR A 12 12.82 -34.33 -26.66
CA THR A 12 13.71 -33.56 -25.79
C THR A 12 12.86 -32.77 -24.80
N VAL A 13 12.66 -33.31 -23.60
CA VAL A 13 12.12 -32.56 -22.46
C VAL A 13 13.21 -31.61 -21.99
N SER A 14 13.12 -30.35 -22.41
CA SER A 14 13.93 -29.28 -21.82
C SER A 14 13.40 -29.01 -20.42
N LEU A 15 14.07 -29.51 -19.39
CA LEU A 15 13.86 -29.04 -18.02
C LEU A 15 14.38 -27.59 -17.93
N PHE A 16 13.48 -26.62 -18.13
CA PHE A 16 13.70 -25.29 -17.58
C PHE A 16 13.68 -25.43 -16.06
N SER A 17 14.85 -25.31 -15.45
CA SER A 17 14.99 -25.14 -14.02
C SER A 17 14.33 -23.81 -13.65
N LEU A 18 13.12 -23.90 -13.10
CA LEU A 18 12.48 -22.79 -12.40
C LEU A 18 13.34 -22.49 -11.17
N VAL A 19 14.29 -21.57 -11.32
CA VAL A 19 14.78 -20.82 -10.16
C VAL A 19 13.52 -20.18 -9.57
N PRO A 20 13.18 -20.40 -8.29
CA PRO A 20 12.05 -19.69 -7.73
C PRO A 20 12.45 -18.21 -7.73
N ALA A 21 11.92 -17.45 -8.68
CA ALA A 21 11.68 -16.05 -8.42
C ALA A 21 10.95 -16.05 -7.08
N PHE A 22 11.47 -15.36 -6.06
CA PHE A 22 10.68 -15.07 -4.88
C PHE A 22 9.43 -14.36 -5.42
N ALA A 23 8.32 -15.10 -5.50
CA ALA A 23 7.09 -14.58 -6.05
C ALA A 23 6.68 -13.46 -5.12
N GLN A 24 6.77 -12.22 -5.61
CA GLN A 24 6.28 -11.05 -4.92
C GLN A 24 4.82 -11.31 -4.53
N GLU A 25 4.44 -10.95 -3.29
CA GLU A 25 3.09 -11.24 -2.79
C GLU A 25 2.06 -10.48 -3.62
N THR A 26 0.94 -11.12 -3.93
CA THR A 26 -0.24 -10.39 -4.40
C THR A 26 -0.80 -9.53 -3.26
N ARG A 27 -1.67 -8.56 -3.60
CA ARG A 27 -2.36 -7.75 -2.59
C ARG A 27 -3.17 -8.62 -1.63
N GLU A 28 -3.85 -9.64 -2.15
CA GLU A 28 -4.65 -10.58 -1.36
C GLU A 28 -3.76 -11.37 -0.38
N GLN A 29 -2.59 -11.83 -0.84
CA GLN A 29 -1.62 -12.52 0.01
C GLN A 29 -1.11 -11.61 1.12
N ALA A 30 -0.68 -10.39 0.78
CA ALA A 30 -0.21 -9.40 1.74
C ALA A 30 -1.29 -9.09 2.79
N ILE A 31 -2.55 -8.89 2.37
CA ILE A 31 -3.69 -8.65 3.27
C ILE A 31 -3.93 -9.85 4.19
N SER A 32 -3.90 -11.08 3.65
CA SER A 32 -4.16 -12.30 4.43
C SER A 32 -3.11 -12.55 5.51
N ALA A 33 -1.87 -12.09 5.30
CA ALA A 33 -0.77 -12.21 6.25
C ALA A 33 -0.81 -11.15 7.37
N MET A 34 -1.68 -10.15 7.26
CA MET A 34 -1.75 -9.07 8.24
C MET A 34 -2.24 -9.56 9.61
N ARG A 35 -1.64 -9.03 10.69
CA ARG A 35 -2.15 -9.27 12.04
C ARG A 35 -3.57 -8.76 12.21
N LYS A 36 -4.30 -9.35 13.15
CA LYS A 36 -5.56 -8.78 13.63
C LYS A 36 -5.30 -7.50 14.43
N VAL A 37 -6.19 -6.52 14.26
CA VAL A 37 -6.19 -5.29 15.07
C VAL A 37 -7.04 -5.52 16.32
N GLU A 38 -6.54 -5.09 17.46
CA GLU A 38 -7.27 -5.18 18.73
C GLU A 38 -8.31 -4.06 18.84
N ALA A 39 -9.41 -4.29 19.56
CA ALA A 39 -10.47 -3.30 19.71
C ALA A 39 -9.99 -1.97 20.32
N LYS A 40 -8.96 -2.01 21.19
CA LYS A 40 -8.36 -0.82 21.81
C LYS A 40 -7.62 0.08 20.80
N GLU A 41 -7.24 -0.46 19.65
CA GLU A 41 -6.54 0.25 18.59
C GLU A 41 -7.53 0.88 17.58
N MET A 42 -8.84 0.71 17.78
CA MET A 42 -9.89 1.20 16.89
C MET A 42 -10.65 2.37 17.55
N ASP A 43 -11.04 3.35 16.74
CA ASP A 43 -12.18 4.21 17.04
C ASP A 43 -13.46 3.40 16.76
N PRO A 44 -14.27 3.08 17.77
CA PRO A 44 -15.46 2.25 17.59
C PRO A 44 -16.58 2.96 16.79
N THR A 45 -16.46 4.27 16.58
CA THR A 45 -17.48 5.09 15.92
C THR A 45 -17.13 5.49 14.48
N TYR A 46 -15.88 5.29 14.05
CA TYR A 46 -15.44 5.58 12.69
C TYR A 46 -15.23 4.29 11.89
N THR A 47 -16.29 3.76 11.29
CA THR A 47 -16.26 2.41 10.66
C THR A 47 -16.39 2.42 9.14
N THR A 48 -16.72 3.57 8.55
CA THR A 48 -16.93 3.73 7.12
C THR A 48 -15.82 4.58 6.52
N PRO A 49 -15.21 4.16 5.40
CA PRO A 49 -14.14 4.95 4.79
C PRO A 49 -14.70 6.27 4.27
N SER A 50 -13.86 7.30 4.25
CA SER A 50 -14.21 8.51 3.54
C SER A 50 -14.26 8.24 2.02
N PRO A 51 -15.36 8.61 1.33
CA PRO A 51 -15.52 8.29 -0.08
C PRO A 51 -14.41 8.88 -0.97
N PHE A 52 -14.07 10.16 -0.79
CA PHE A 52 -13.03 10.79 -1.59
C PHE A 52 -11.64 10.23 -1.28
N ALA A 53 -11.31 10.01 0.00
CA ALA A 53 -10.06 9.35 0.38
C ALA A 53 -9.94 7.95 -0.24
N MET A 54 -11.03 7.17 -0.25
CA MET A 54 -11.06 5.85 -0.87
C MET A 54 -10.86 5.92 -2.39
N LYS A 55 -11.45 6.91 -3.08
CA LYS A 55 -11.17 7.16 -4.50
C LYS A 55 -9.68 7.37 -4.75
N LEU A 56 -9.02 8.20 -3.94
CA LEU A 56 -7.58 8.46 -4.08
C LEU A 56 -6.76 7.16 -3.91
N THR A 57 -7.08 6.35 -2.90
CA THR A 57 -6.45 5.04 -2.70
C THR A 57 -6.62 4.14 -3.93
N GLN A 58 -7.82 4.07 -4.49
CA GLN A 58 -8.11 3.22 -5.64
C GLN A 58 -7.40 3.69 -6.92
N GLU A 59 -7.39 5.00 -7.18
CA GLU A 59 -6.69 5.58 -8.33
C GLU A 59 -5.18 5.36 -8.24
N ALA A 60 -4.60 5.55 -7.05
CA ALA A 60 -3.19 5.27 -6.82
C ALA A 60 -2.86 3.81 -7.09
N LEU A 61 -3.64 2.86 -6.57
CA LEU A 61 -3.41 1.43 -6.79
C LEU A 61 -3.63 0.98 -8.24
N ALA A 62 -4.48 1.69 -9.00
CA ALA A 62 -4.69 1.44 -10.41
C ALA A 62 -3.53 1.96 -11.28
N LYS A 63 -2.98 3.12 -10.90
CA LYS A 63 -1.86 3.75 -11.62
C LYS A 63 -0.49 3.16 -11.25
N HIS A 64 -0.35 2.68 -10.02
CA HIS A 64 0.89 2.16 -9.44
C HIS A 64 0.70 0.68 -9.04
N PRO A 65 0.70 -0.26 -10.01
CA PRO A 65 0.47 -1.69 -9.74
C PRO A 65 1.55 -2.35 -8.87
N GLU A 66 2.74 -1.74 -8.75
CA GLU A 66 3.83 -2.15 -7.87
C GLU A 66 3.52 -1.98 -6.37
N VAL A 67 2.55 -1.12 -6.04
CA VAL A 67 2.11 -0.90 -4.66
C VAL A 67 1.11 -1.98 -4.25
N ILE A 68 1.36 -2.60 -3.10
CA ILE A 68 0.53 -3.67 -2.58
C ILE A 68 -0.44 -3.21 -1.49
N LEU A 69 -0.06 -2.24 -0.65
CA LEU A 69 -0.92 -1.69 0.39
C LEU A 69 -0.80 -0.16 0.42
N ILE A 70 -1.94 0.51 0.59
CA ILE A 70 -2.03 1.95 0.83
C ILE A 70 -2.98 2.19 2.00
N ALA A 71 -2.61 3.10 2.89
CA ALA A 71 -3.50 3.67 3.90
C ALA A 71 -3.35 5.18 3.99
N ILE A 72 -4.48 5.85 4.21
CA ILE A 72 -4.52 7.27 4.53
C ILE A 72 -4.93 7.41 5.99
N HIS A 73 -4.03 7.95 6.79
CA HIS A 73 -4.26 8.34 8.17
C HIS A 73 -4.59 9.83 8.22
N ALA A 74 -5.73 10.20 8.77
CA ALA A 74 -6.12 11.61 8.92
C ALA A 74 -7.01 11.81 10.15
N THR A 75 -7.30 13.07 10.50
CA THR A 75 -8.19 13.41 11.62
C THR A 75 -9.53 13.93 11.10
N PRO A 76 -10.57 13.08 10.97
CA PRO A 76 -11.94 13.49 10.70
C PRO A 76 -12.50 14.41 11.79
N PRO A 77 -13.52 15.24 11.49
CA PRO A 77 -14.18 16.06 12.50
C PRO A 77 -14.74 15.21 13.65
N GLY A 78 -14.34 15.50 14.89
CA GLY A 78 -14.83 14.80 16.09
C GLY A 78 -14.12 13.48 16.42
N HIS A 79 -13.12 13.07 15.64
CA HIS A 79 -12.41 11.81 15.81
C HIS A 79 -10.92 12.02 16.08
N LYS A 80 -10.23 10.95 16.51
CA LYS A 80 -8.76 10.90 16.55
C LYS A 80 -8.18 10.87 15.14
N ASN A 81 -6.85 10.90 15.02
CA ASN A 81 -6.22 10.46 13.78
C ASN A 81 -6.48 8.96 13.59
N VAL A 82 -7.08 8.58 12.47
CA VAL A 82 -7.46 7.20 12.15
C VAL A 82 -7.20 6.88 10.68
N ILE A 83 -7.18 5.60 10.32
CA ILE A 83 -7.31 5.18 8.91
C ILE A 83 -8.66 5.61 8.38
N VAL A 84 -8.65 6.51 7.40
CA VAL A 84 -9.86 7.03 6.73
C VAL A 84 -10.10 6.36 5.38
N ALA A 85 -9.08 5.75 4.79
CA ALA A 85 -9.17 4.90 3.61
C ALA A 85 -7.96 3.95 3.52
N SER A 86 -8.17 2.75 3.01
CA SER A 86 -7.12 1.78 2.69
C SER A 86 -7.67 0.69 1.76
N ASN A 87 -6.79 -0.08 1.12
CA ASN A 87 -7.20 -1.28 0.35
C ASN A 87 -7.25 -2.57 1.19
N PHE A 88 -6.93 -2.50 2.48
CA PHE A 88 -6.88 -3.66 3.38
C PHE A 88 -7.86 -3.56 4.56
N GLY A 89 -8.71 -2.54 4.60
CA GLY A 89 -9.66 -2.29 5.67
C GLY A 89 -9.03 -1.61 6.88
N ARG A 90 -9.37 -2.04 8.10
CA ARG A 90 -8.96 -1.38 9.36
C ARG A 90 -9.37 0.10 9.45
N ILE A 91 -10.44 0.47 8.75
CA ILE A 91 -11.02 1.82 8.84
C ILE A 91 -11.34 2.12 10.31
N GLY A 92 -10.89 3.28 10.79
CA GLY A 92 -11.00 3.66 12.20
C GLY A 92 -9.83 3.21 13.07
N LYS A 93 -8.85 2.44 12.57
CA LYS A 93 -7.62 2.17 13.35
C LYS A 93 -6.97 3.50 13.69
N ILE A 94 -6.75 3.73 14.97
CA ILE A 94 -6.10 4.92 15.51
C ILE A 94 -4.64 4.94 15.04
N GLY A 95 -4.18 6.12 14.60
CA GLY A 95 -2.78 6.34 14.25
C GLY A 95 -1.88 6.06 15.44
N ASP A 96 -0.82 5.30 15.22
CA ASP A 96 0.17 5.00 16.24
C ASP A 96 1.30 6.04 16.26
N GLU A 97 2.39 5.75 16.96
CA GLU A 97 3.47 6.72 17.15
C GLU A 97 4.20 7.05 15.84
N ASP A 98 4.26 6.10 14.90
CA ASP A 98 4.92 6.30 13.61
C ASP A 98 4.11 7.28 12.76
N ASP A 99 2.80 7.00 12.61
CA ASP A 99 1.83 7.88 11.94
C ASP A 99 1.92 9.32 12.46
N MET A 100 1.89 9.46 13.79
CA MET A 100 1.87 10.77 14.44
C MET A 100 3.23 11.47 14.35
N ARG A 101 4.34 10.74 14.40
CA ARG A 101 5.68 11.31 14.19
C ARG A 101 5.83 11.85 12.78
N CYS A 102 5.36 11.12 11.76
CA CYS A 102 5.37 11.59 10.37
C CYS A 102 4.62 12.92 10.24
N ILE A 103 3.38 12.97 10.75
CA ILE A 103 2.52 14.16 10.74
C ILE A 103 3.18 15.35 11.47
N ASN A 104 3.72 15.12 12.66
CA ASN A 104 4.24 16.19 13.51
C ASN A 104 5.59 16.74 13.06
N THR A 105 6.44 15.90 12.49
CA THR A 105 7.81 16.28 12.10
C THR A 105 7.92 16.71 10.64
N GLY A 106 6.96 16.32 9.81
CA GLY A 106 7.04 16.55 8.37
C GLY A 106 8.02 15.62 7.65
N LYS A 107 8.54 14.58 8.32
CA LYS A 107 9.54 13.66 7.79
C LYS A 107 8.94 12.28 7.58
N SER A 108 9.22 11.67 6.42
CA SER A 108 8.80 10.30 6.15
C SER A 108 9.48 9.28 7.07
N ASN A 109 8.76 8.20 7.38
CA ASN A 109 9.34 7.00 7.99
C ASN A 109 9.57 5.95 6.88
N LEU A 110 10.80 5.46 6.76
CA LEU A 110 11.18 4.44 5.76
C LEU A 110 11.56 3.16 6.49
N GLU A 111 10.76 2.12 6.34
CA GLU A 111 10.96 0.87 7.08
C GLU A 111 10.93 -0.36 6.18
N VAL A 112 11.79 -1.32 6.50
CA VAL A 112 11.60 -2.70 6.02
C VAL A 112 10.91 -3.44 7.15
N ASP A 113 9.82 -4.11 6.84
CA ASP A 113 9.04 -4.82 7.83
C ASP A 113 9.86 -5.91 8.53
N LYS A 114 9.37 -6.39 9.68
CA LYS A 114 10.09 -7.42 10.47
C LYS A 114 10.33 -8.72 9.70
N THR A 115 9.54 -9.01 8.67
CA THR A 115 9.73 -10.20 7.84
C THR A 115 10.79 -10.01 6.76
N GLY A 116 11.20 -8.76 6.48
CA GLY A 116 12.16 -8.44 5.42
C GLY A 116 11.56 -8.50 4.02
N ARG A 117 10.23 -8.60 3.91
CA ARG A 117 9.50 -8.85 2.65
C ARG A 117 8.76 -7.62 2.14
N HIS A 118 8.56 -6.62 2.98
CA HIS A 118 7.90 -5.38 2.60
C HIS A 118 8.76 -4.18 2.92
N PHE A 119 8.71 -3.19 2.03
CA PHE A 119 9.22 -1.86 2.28
C PHE A 119 8.04 -0.91 2.38
N GLU A 120 7.98 -0.16 3.47
CA GLU A 120 6.96 0.82 3.76
C GLU A 120 7.57 2.22 3.78
N ASP A 121 6.96 3.12 3.02
CA ASP A 121 7.22 4.55 3.09
C ASP A 121 5.95 5.23 3.62
N GLU A 122 6.05 5.79 4.81
CA GLU A 122 5.01 6.59 5.42
C GLU A 122 5.31 8.07 5.22
N LEU A 123 4.55 8.71 4.34
CA LEU A 123 4.73 10.09 3.93
C LEU A 123 3.75 11.03 4.61
N VAL A 124 4.13 12.29 4.73
CA VAL A 124 3.20 13.34 5.13
C VAL A 124 2.19 13.56 4.01
N LEU A 125 0.90 13.43 4.28
CA LEU A 125 -0.15 13.80 3.33
C LEU A 125 -0.41 15.29 3.42
N GLN A 126 -0.32 15.98 2.28
CA GLN A 126 -0.57 17.42 2.16
C GLN A 126 -1.73 17.72 1.23
N ASP A 127 -2.44 18.82 1.49
CA ASP A 127 -3.31 19.43 0.50
C ASP A 127 -2.50 20.26 -0.51
N ALA A 128 -3.17 20.74 -1.56
CA ALA A 128 -2.57 21.49 -2.66
C ALA A 128 -1.84 22.78 -2.21
N SER A 129 -2.16 23.32 -1.02
CA SER A 129 -1.46 24.46 -0.44
C SER A 129 -0.15 24.08 0.28
N GLY A 130 0.13 22.78 0.43
CA GLY A 130 1.26 22.26 1.20
C GLY A 130 0.95 22.07 2.68
N LYS A 131 -0.29 22.28 3.12
CA LYS A 131 -0.67 22.05 4.51
C LYS A 131 -0.74 20.56 4.81
N THR A 132 -0.08 20.11 5.87
CA THR A 132 -0.21 18.75 6.39
C THR A 132 -1.65 18.48 6.85
N ILE A 133 -2.24 17.40 6.33
CA ILE A 133 -3.61 16.98 6.62
C ILE A 133 -3.71 15.53 7.12
N GLY A 134 -2.61 14.79 7.09
CA GLY A 134 -2.53 13.39 7.51
C GLY A 134 -1.19 12.75 7.20
N ALA A 135 -1.17 11.42 7.20
CA ALA A 135 -0.09 10.57 6.71
C ALA A 135 -0.62 9.63 5.62
N LEU A 136 0.28 9.18 4.74
CA LEU A 136 0.06 8.25 3.65
C LEU A 136 1.07 7.11 3.81
N GLY A 137 0.61 5.92 4.17
CA GLY A 137 1.42 4.71 4.14
C GLY A 137 1.37 4.07 2.76
N VAL A 138 2.52 3.80 2.16
CA VAL A 138 2.67 3.11 0.86
C VAL A 138 3.59 1.91 1.04
N VAL A 139 3.09 0.72 0.74
CA VAL A 139 3.84 -0.54 0.95
C VAL A 139 4.09 -1.23 -0.37
N PHE A 140 5.33 -1.67 -0.54
CA PHE A 140 5.84 -2.40 -1.69
C PHE A 140 6.28 -3.81 -1.28
N ASN A 141 6.20 -4.74 -2.23
CA ASN A 141 7.02 -5.94 -2.13
C ASN A 141 8.51 -5.56 -2.11
N TYR A 142 9.28 -6.26 -1.29
CA TYR A 142 10.70 -5.97 -1.09
C TYR A 142 11.49 -7.26 -0.90
N LYS A 143 12.71 -7.28 -1.43
CA LYS A 143 13.74 -8.26 -1.09
C LYS A 143 15.05 -7.53 -0.77
N PRO A 144 15.95 -8.14 0.04
CA PRO A 144 17.26 -7.57 0.29
C PRO A 144 17.99 -7.22 -1.02
N GLY A 145 18.43 -5.96 -1.13
CA GLY A 145 19.09 -5.43 -2.31
C GLY A 145 18.19 -4.64 -3.27
N ASP A 146 16.87 -4.63 -3.07
CA ASP A 146 15.99 -3.73 -3.81
C ASP A 146 16.32 -2.26 -3.50
N ASP A 147 16.18 -1.41 -4.52
CA ASP A 147 16.49 0.01 -4.42
C ASP A 147 15.39 0.77 -3.65
N LYS A 148 15.63 0.98 -2.35
CA LYS A 148 14.73 1.73 -1.47
C LYS A 148 14.51 3.18 -1.92
N LEU A 149 15.50 3.80 -2.58
CA LEU A 149 15.34 5.17 -3.07
C LEU A 149 14.39 5.20 -4.27
N ALA A 150 14.45 4.20 -5.15
CA ALA A 150 13.48 4.08 -6.24
C ALA A 150 12.05 3.85 -5.72
N LEU A 151 11.87 2.97 -4.72
CA LEU A 151 10.56 2.74 -4.09
C LEU A 151 10.03 4.01 -3.41
N GLY A 152 10.88 4.71 -2.66
CA GLY A 152 10.50 5.98 -2.03
C GLY A 152 10.14 7.07 -3.05
N LYS A 153 10.77 7.10 -4.23
CA LYS A 153 10.37 8.03 -5.31
C LYS A 153 8.95 7.76 -5.79
N ILE A 154 8.58 6.50 -6.01
CA ILE A 154 7.21 6.13 -6.39
C ILE A 154 6.21 6.56 -5.31
N ALA A 155 6.55 6.35 -4.03
CA ALA A 155 5.69 6.78 -2.93
C ALA A 155 5.52 8.31 -2.87
N ASN A 156 6.57 9.08 -3.18
CA ASN A 156 6.49 10.54 -3.31
C ASN A 156 5.63 10.97 -4.51
N GLU A 157 5.74 10.28 -5.64
CA GLU A 157 4.90 10.53 -6.82
C GLU A 157 3.41 10.32 -6.49
N ILE A 158 3.07 9.22 -5.80
CA ILE A 158 1.70 8.94 -5.34
C ILE A 158 1.19 10.06 -4.41
N ARG A 159 2.00 10.48 -3.43
CA ARG A 159 1.64 11.59 -2.54
C ARG A 159 1.34 12.86 -3.33
N ASP A 160 2.18 13.20 -4.29
CA ASP A 160 2.06 14.44 -5.07
C ASP A 160 0.87 14.41 -6.03
N GLU A 161 0.54 13.24 -6.58
CA GLU A 161 -0.70 13.00 -7.32
C GLU A 161 -1.93 13.21 -6.46
N MET A 162 -1.97 12.64 -5.24
CA MET A 162 -3.07 12.87 -4.29
C MET A 162 -3.18 14.35 -3.90
N LYS A 163 -2.04 15.00 -3.61
CA LYS A 163 -1.96 16.42 -3.26
C LYS A 163 -2.60 17.31 -4.32
N SER A 164 -2.39 17.00 -5.60
CA SER A 164 -2.98 17.76 -6.71
C SER A 164 -4.51 17.73 -6.74
N GLN A 165 -5.13 16.68 -6.18
CA GLN A 165 -6.58 16.51 -6.09
C GLN A 165 -7.16 17.06 -4.77
N LEU A 166 -6.33 17.26 -3.75
CA LEU A 166 -6.74 17.67 -2.41
C LEU A 166 -6.69 19.18 -2.28
N THR A 167 -7.72 19.90 -2.72
CA THR A 167 -7.74 21.38 -2.60
C THR A 167 -7.64 21.87 -1.16
N THR A 168 -8.27 21.16 -0.22
CA THR A 168 -8.23 21.44 1.22
C THR A 168 -8.34 20.14 2.02
N LYS A 169 -8.06 20.20 3.33
CA LYS A 169 -8.40 19.10 4.27
C LYS A 169 -9.86 18.63 4.15
N ALA A 170 -10.81 19.53 3.93
CA ALA A 170 -12.22 19.16 3.84
C ALA A 170 -12.52 18.32 2.59
N THR A 171 -11.77 18.53 1.50
CA THR A 171 -11.88 17.72 0.27
C THR A 171 -11.65 16.25 0.55
N LEU A 172 -10.69 15.92 1.43
CA LEU A 172 -10.39 14.53 1.80
C LEU A 172 -11.61 13.80 2.34
N PHE A 173 -12.49 14.49 3.06
CA PHE A 173 -13.69 13.95 3.70
C PHE A 173 -14.98 14.13 2.88
N GLY A 174 -14.88 14.73 1.69
CA GLY A 174 -16.01 15.07 0.85
C GLY A 174 -16.57 13.88 0.07
N PRO A 175 -17.66 14.09 -0.68
CA PRO A 175 -18.15 13.14 -1.65
C PRO A 175 -17.19 12.99 -2.84
N ILE A 176 -17.32 11.90 -3.58
CA ILE A 176 -16.76 11.78 -4.93
C ILE A 176 -17.57 12.73 -5.83
N LYS A 177 -16.87 13.61 -6.56
CA LYS A 177 -17.48 14.50 -7.55
C LYS A 177 -17.65 13.79 -8.89
#